data_AF-A0A101T289-F1
#
_entry.id   AF-A0A101T289-F1
#
_cell.length_a   1.000
_cell.length_b   1.000
_cell.length_c   1.000
_cell.angle_alpha   90.00
_cell.angle_beta   90.00
_cell.angle_gamma   90.00
#
_symmetry.space_group_name_H-M   'P 1'
#
loop_
_entity.id
_entity.type
_entity.pdbx_description
1 polymer ?
#
loop_
_entity_poly.entity_id
_entity_poly.type
_entity_poly.pdbx_seq_one_letter_code
_entity_poly.pdbx_strand_id
1 'polypeptide(L)'
;MPPALRRAAARARRRDFGIVPSLDSGVPLGVFLKAPQDPVHWSHSHRFVAALEPGDRRRLGLALLSDPHGTKDICLEAALTQHTCGWSPEETEGLLELSLLDSDHSHRRVCRALGLPLAAVREQEPSERARYQPQIRRIMLGALVHHAFSRHCEWHLTDCTAAELLGLPQDRQALDRLRQIVRKWYARSNRILVALGPRVFEPGVTHLLATLASIDNFHPAPSWLSRVRKRLETLPAAPDVLRTLLSFDDGGSGYDAMLPECGPAYAVLEDTLAAGAAWAACLTGDPALISLVGERVLRRARARTRPGLSAGDTLSVRAAVTALNAAAGLPALGRPRAALTGLPTGVADAARAALDTIADAYLPEPEGSDEVARVVSFEDYTASLTVRPHGSVVVDVRDSAGRPVTPYTMRRLNWLFVPELTALRHRLPRLVARADHERGVLEELLVDSTGLAGARFRSRWLEHAVAGPLVRALIWEADTTDGTRTGLPVGGPDGRVLLRDTHRETHEIADTDTLRLWNPARADQAQISAWRTVLEREGVRQPVRQLPVAAVRVGEGSAKARDAAGTEDAGPR
;
A
#
# COMPACT_ATOMS: atom_id res chain seq x y z
N MET A 1 -40.29 -15.82 27.91
CA MET A 1 -40.84 -17.07 27.35
C MET A 1 -41.41 -17.95 28.47
N PRO A 2 -42.65 -18.48 28.36
CA PRO A 2 -43.22 -19.41 29.34
C PRO A 2 -42.36 -20.67 29.55
N PRO A 3 -42.21 -21.18 30.79
CA PRO A 3 -41.37 -22.37 31.06
C PRO A 3 -41.76 -23.62 30.27
N ALA A 4 -43.06 -23.80 29.99
CA ALA A 4 -43.57 -24.93 29.20
C ALA A 4 -43.09 -24.87 27.74
N LEU A 5 -43.18 -23.69 27.12
CA LEU A 5 -42.73 -23.45 25.74
C LEU A 5 -41.21 -23.67 25.62
N ARG A 6 -40.42 -23.16 26.58
CA ARG A 6 -38.97 -23.38 26.66
C ARG A 6 -38.62 -24.87 26.72
N ARG A 7 -39.31 -25.64 27.57
CA ARG A 7 -39.08 -27.10 27.69
C ARG A 7 -39.48 -27.85 26.43
N ALA A 8 -40.58 -27.48 25.78
CA ALA A 8 -41.03 -28.11 24.55
C ALA A 8 -40.06 -27.85 23.39
N ALA A 9 -39.61 -26.61 23.21
CA ALA A 9 -38.58 -26.25 22.24
C ALA A 9 -37.28 -27.02 22.51
N ALA A 10 -36.82 -27.09 23.76
CA ALA A 10 -35.64 -27.84 24.12
C ALA A 10 -35.75 -29.35 23.81
N ARG A 11 -36.94 -29.95 23.95
CA ARG A 11 -37.19 -31.36 23.57
C ARG A 11 -37.18 -31.57 22.07
N ALA A 12 -37.86 -30.72 21.30
CA ALA A 12 -37.88 -30.78 19.84
C ALA A 12 -36.44 -30.73 19.30
N ARG A 13 -35.69 -29.73 19.76
CA ARG A 13 -34.25 -29.58 19.49
C ARG A 13 -33.43 -30.83 19.81
N ARG A 14 -33.54 -31.38 21.02
CA ARG A 14 -32.77 -32.58 21.40
C ARG A 14 -33.08 -33.78 20.50
N ARG A 15 -34.34 -33.91 20.05
CA ARG A 15 -34.74 -35.00 19.14
C ARG A 15 -34.16 -34.81 17.75
N ASP A 16 -34.14 -33.58 17.24
CA ASP A 16 -33.49 -33.31 15.96
C ASP A 16 -31.97 -33.57 16.06
N PHE A 17 -31.30 -33.11 17.12
CA PHE A 17 -29.86 -33.34 17.34
C PHE A 17 -29.46 -34.81 17.56
N GLY A 18 -30.37 -35.64 18.07
CA GLY A 18 -30.16 -37.09 18.15
C GLY A 18 -30.22 -37.79 16.78
N ILE A 19 -30.72 -37.09 15.76
CA ILE A 19 -30.85 -37.58 14.38
C ILE A 19 -29.82 -36.91 13.46
N VAL A 20 -29.37 -35.68 13.76
CA VAL A 20 -28.27 -35.02 13.02
C VAL A 20 -27.00 -35.85 13.21
N PRO A 21 -26.54 -36.59 12.19
CA PRO A 21 -25.33 -37.38 12.35
C PRO A 21 -24.12 -36.43 12.28
N SER A 22 -22.96 -36.83 12.81
CA SER A 22 -21.77 -35.97 12.89
C SER A 22 -21.46 -35.36 11.51
N LEU A 23 -20.75 -34.22 11.47
CA LEU A 23 -20.43 -33.49 10.23
C LEU A 23 -19.77 -34.36 9.13
N ASP A 24 -19.23 -35.53 9.49
CA ASP A 24 -18.61 -36.52 8.59
C ASP A 24 -19.57 -37.55 7.97
N SER A 25 -20.84 -37.56 8.38
CA SER A 25 -21.78 -38.66 8.08
C SER A 25 -22.46 -38.62 6.70
N GLY A 26 -22.16 -37.62 5.87
CA GLY A 26 -22.68 -37.53 4.49
C GLY A 26 -24.19 -37.30 4.34
N VAL A 27 -24.97 -37.25 5.43
CA VAL A 27 -26.41 -36.90 5.37
C VAL A 27 -26.54 -35.40 5.10
N PRO A 28 -27.23 -34.96 4.03
CA PRO A 28 -27.36 -33.55 3.73
C PRO A 28 -28.15 -32.84 4.83
N LEU A 29 -27.53 -31.87 5.51
CA LEU A 29 -28.21 -30.94 6.43
C LEU A 29 -29.49 -30.33 5.84
N GLY A 30 -29.61 -30.27 4.50
CA GLY A 30 -30.78 -29.76 3.79
C GLY A 30 -32.10 -30.46 4.09
N VAL A 31 -32.09 -31.73 4.55
CA VAL A 31 -33.34 -32.47 4.87
C VAL A 31 -33.96 -31.99 6.18
N PHE A 32 -33.17 -31.50 7.13
CA PHE A 32 -33.65 -31.05 8.44
C PHE A 32 -34.04 -29.56 8.51
N LEU A 33 -33.64 -28.80 7.49
CA LEU A 33 -33.73 -27.33 7.47
C LEU A 33 -34.79 -26.80 6.50
N LYS A 34 -35.38 -27.66 5.65
CA LYS A 34 -36.54 -27.33 4.82
C LYS A 34 -37.72 -28.16 5.31
N ALA A 35 -38.94 -27.64 5.22
CA ALA A 35 -40.17 -28.41 5.33
C ALA A 35 -40.46 -29.08 3.98
N PRO A 36 -40.33 -30.41 3.85
CA PRO A 36 -40.85 -31.11 2.69
C PRO A 36 -42.34 -30.83 2.49
N GLN A 37 -42.81 -30.99 1.24
CA GLN A 37 -44.24 -30.89 0.94
C GLN A 37 -45.07 -31.88 1.77
N ASP A 38 -44.51 -33.05 2.07
CA ASP A 38 -45.14 -34.04 2.94
C ASP A 38 -44.76 -33.82 4.43
N PRO A 39 -45.75 -33.51 5.30
CA PRO A 39 -45.54 -33.36 6.75
C PRO A 39 -44.96 -34.58 7.47
N VAL A 40 -45.11 -35.78 6.91
CA VAL A 40 -44.54 -37.01 7.49
C VAL A 40 -43.01 -36.93 7.58
N HIS A 41 -42.40 -36.19 6.66
CA HIS A 41 -40.95 -35.99 6.59
C HIS A 41 -40.47 -34.75 7.36
N TRP A 42 -41.35 -34.03 8.04
CA TRP A 42 -40.94 -32.86 8.83
C TRP A 42 -40.08 -33.26 10.03
N SER A 43 -39.07 -32.45 10.32
CA SER A 43 -38.28 -32.54 11.55
C SER A 43 -39.16 -32.31 12.79
N HIS A 44 -38.66 -32.68 13.98
CA HIS A 44 -39.40 -32.44 15.22
C HIS A 44 -39.59 -30.94 15.49
N SER A 45 -38.61 -30.11 15.12
CA SER A 45 -38.74 -28.66 15.17
C SER A 45 -39.83 -28.13 14.24
N HIS A 46 -39.92 -28.62 13.00
CA HIS A 46 -40.98 -28.20 12.08
C HIS A 46 -42.38 -28.57 12.57
N ARG A 47 -42.57 -29.80 13.06
CA ARG A 47 -43.86 -30.24 13.65
C ARG A 47 -44.21 -29.44 14.89
N PHE A 48 -43.22 -29.18 15.75
CA PHE A 48 -43.42 -28.41 16.97
C PHE A 48 -43.85 -26.98 16.65
N VAL A 49 -43.12 -26.27 15.79
CA VAL A 49 -43.46 -24.88 15.41
C VAL A 49 -44.81 -24.80 14.70
N ALA A 50 -45.12 -25.75 13.81
CA ALA A 50 -46.42 -25.82 13.14
C ALA A 50 -47.59 -25.96 14.12
N ALA A 51 -47.40 -26.67 15.24
CA ALA A 51 -48.42 -26.86 16.26
C ALA A 51 -48.60 -25.65 17.21
N LEU A 52 -47.71 -24.65 17.15
CA LEU A 52 -47.83 -23.43 17.97
C LEU A 52 -48.77 -22.42 17.31
N GLU A 53 -49.51 -21.68 18.13
CA GLU A 53 -50.22 -20.47 17.70
C GLU A 53 -49.23 -19.37 17.28
N PRO A 54 -49.59 -18.47 16.35
CA PRO A 54 -48.70 -17.39 15.87
C PRO A 54 -48.05 -16.58 17.00
N GLY A 55 -48.80 -16.24 18.05
CA GLY A 55 -48.26 -15.51 19.21
C GLY A 55 -47.19 -16.28 19.99
N ASP A 56 -47.28 -17.61 20.07
CA ASP A 56 -46.25 -18.45 20.67
C ASP A 56 -45.03 -18.62 19.76
N ARG A 57 -45.24 -18.68 18.43
CA ARG A 57 -44.14 -18.65 17.46
C ARG A 57 -43.34 -17.35 17.59
N ARG A 58 -44.01 -16.20 17.70
CA ARG A 58 -43.34 -14.90 17.93
C ARG A 58 -42.53 -14.85 19.21
N ARG A 59 -43.14 -15.26 20.33
CA ARG A 59 -42.46 -15.34 21.65
C ARG A 59 -41.25 -16.27 21.62
N LEU A 60 -41.35 -17.39 20.91
CA LEU A 60 -40.24 -18.33 20.73
C LEU A 60 -39.13 -17.70 19.89
N GLY A 61 -39.47 -17.07 18.77
CA GLY A 61 -38.53 -16.41 17.87
C GLY A 61 -37.73 -15.29 18.54
N LEU A 62 -38.40 -14.38 19.25
CA LEU A 62 -37.75 -13.31 20.02
C LEU A 62 -36.81 -13.87 21.10
N ALA A 63 -37.23 -14.94 21.78
CA ALA A 63 -36.41 -15.58 22.81
C ALA A 63 -35.16 -16.26 22.22
N LEU A 64 -35.24 -16.85 21.03
CA LEU A 64 -34.10 -17.48 20.37
C LEU A 64 -33.06 -16.44 19.91
N LEU A 65 -33.49 -15.28 19.41
CA LEU A 65 -32.58 -14.21 19.00
C LEU A 65 -31.96 -13.47 20.20
N SER A 66 -32.70 -13.32 21.29
CA SER A 66 -32.20 -12.61 22.48
C SER A 66 -31.20 -13.43 23.30
N ASP A 67 -31.31 -14.76 23.30
CA ASP A 67 -30.44 -15.67 24.06
C ASP A 67 -30.14 -16.95 23.25
N PRO A 68 -29.27 -16.87 22.23
CA PRO A 68 -29.03 -17.97 21.31
C PRO A 68 -28.21 -19.10 21.97
N HIS A 69 -28.74 -20.33 22.01
CA HIS A 69 -28.05 -21.50 22.60
C HIS A 69 -27.02 -22.15 21.65
N GLY A 70 -26.27 -21.34 20.89
CA GLY A 70 -25.28 -21.85 19.95
C GLY A 70 -25.92 -22.65 18.81
N THR A 71 -25.16 -23.57 18.18
CA THR A 71 -25.60 -24.29 16.96
C THR A 71 -26.83 -25.16 17.15
N LYS A 72 -27.29 -25.31 18.39
CA LYS A 72 -28.40 -26.17 18.75
C LYS A 72 -29.77 -25.63 18.33
N ASP A 73 -29.90 -24.35 17.98
CA ASP A 73 -31.21 -23.76 17.65
C ASP A 73 -31.54 -23.75 16.16
N ILE A 74 -30.62 -24.20 15.32
CA ILE A 74 -30.69 -24.06 13.86
C ILE A 74 -31.98 -24.65 13.24
N CYS A 75 -32.45 -25.81 13.72
CA CYS A 75 -33.67 -26.44 13.21
C CYS A 75 -34.96 -25.73 13.66
N LEU A 76 -34.97 -25.16 14.87
CA LEU A 76 -36.10 -24.39 15.38
C LEU A 76 -36.20 -23.05 14.65
N GLU A 77 -35.08 -22.38 14.44
CA GLU A 77 -35.00 -21.16 13.64
C GLU A 77 -35.47 -21.44 12.21
N ALA A 78 -34.99 -22.51 11.56
CA ALA A 78 -35.43 -22.91 10.23
C ALA A 78 -36.94 -23.11 10.14
N ALA A 79 -37.51 -23.81 11.12
CA ALA A 79 -38.94 -23.99 11.21
C ALA A 79 -39.69 -22.65 11.35
N LEU A 80 -39.24 -21.75 12.22
CA LEU A 80 -39.85 -20.44 12.40
C LEU A 80 -39.79 -19.56 11.14
N THR A 81 -38.76 -19.68 10.30
CA THR A 81 -38.69 -18.92 9.03
C THR A 81 -39.67 -19.39 7.95
N GLN A 82 -40.21 -20.59 8.08
CA GLN A 82 -41.08 -21.22 7.08
C GLN A 82 -42.56 -21.26 7.47
N HIS A 83 -42.87 -20.92 8.72
CA HIS A 83 -44.23 -20.88 9.25
C HIS A 83 -44.62 -19.44 9.58
N THR A 84 -45.82 -19.03 9.16
CA THR A 84 -46.32 -17.67 9.42
C THR A 84 -46.41 -17.41 10.93
N CYS A 85 -45.81 -16.31 11.37
CA CYS A 85 -45.79 -15.90 12.78
C CYS A 85 -46.70 -14.69 13.05
N GLY A 86 -47.13 -13.98 12.02
CA GLY A 86 -47.99 -12.79 12.12
C GLY A 86 -47.26 -11.63 12.81
N TRP A 87 -46.06 -11.31 12.33
CA TRP A 87 -45.23 -10.23 12.90
C TRP A 87 -45.84 -8.86 12.63
N SER A 88 -45.94 -8.01 13.66
CA SER A 88 -46.23 -6.59 13.50
C SER A 88 -45.02 -5.82 12.93
N PRO A 89 -45.21 -4.59 12.39
CA PRO A 89 -44.11 -3.72 11.98
C PRO A 89 -43.13 -3.44 13.12
N GLU A 90 -43.62 -3.17 14.33
CA GLU A 90 -42.79 -2.87 15.50
C GLU A 90 -41.96 -4.09 15.94
N GLU A 91 -42.56 -5.27 15.95
CA GLU A 91 -41.83 -6.51 16.24
C GLU A 91 -40.80 -6.82 15.15
N THR A 92 -41.11 -6.55 13.88
CA THR A 92 -40.19 -6.72 12.75
C THR A 92 -38.98 -5.79 12.87
N GLU A 93 -39.21 -4.53 13.23
CA GLU A 93 -38.14 -3.56 13.50
C GLU A 93 -37.26 -4.04 14.67
N GLY A 94 -37.84 -4.48 15.78
CA GLY A 94 -37.09 -5.02 16.92
C GLY A 94 -36.26 -6.26 16.56
N LEU A 95 -36.79 -7.15 15.71
CA LEU A 95 -36.05 -8.30 15.19
C LEU A 95 -34.85 -7.88 14.32
N LEU A 96 -35.03 -6.88 13.46
CA LEU A 96 -33.95 -6.33 12.63
C LEU A 96 -32.87 -5.64 13.49
N GLU A 97 -33.25 -4.89 14.52
CA GLU A 97 -32.31 -4.27 15.45
C GLU A 97 -31.47 -5.31 16.20
N LEU A 98 -32.13 -6.34 16.77
CA LEU A 98 -31.43 -7.44 17.44
C LEU A 98 -30.45 -8.15 16.51
N SER A 99 -30.81 -8.31 15.22
CA SER A 99 -29.93 -8.94 14.23
C SER A 99 -28.65 -8.14 13.93
N LEU A 100 -28.74 -6.81 14.02
CA LEU A 100 -27.64 -5.90 13.74
C LEU A 100 -26.74 -5.68 14.96
N LEU A 101 -27.23 -5.85 16.18
CA LEU A 101 -26.42 -5.78 17.40
C LEU A 101 -25.40 -6.93 17.51
N ASP A 102 -25.74 -8.10 16.96
CA ASP A 102 -24.92 -9.32 17.08
C ASP A 102 -24.04 -9.57 15.84
N SER A 103 -24.11 -8.70 14.83
CA SER A 103 -23.34 -8.86 13.59
C SER A 103 -21.83 -8.67 13.76
N ASP A 104 -21.41 -8.05 14.86
CA ASP A 104 -20.00 -7.74 15.13
C ASP A 104 -19.25 -8.89 15.84
N HIS A 105 -19.94 -9.89 16.40
CA HIS A 105 -19.34 -10.79 17.41
C HIS A 105 -19.07 -12.24 16.95
N SER A 106 -19.62 -12.74 15.83
CA SER A 106 -19.21 -14.06 15.24
C SER A 106 -19.94 -14.39 13.92
N HIS A 107 -19.23 -15.01 12.96
CA HIS A 107 -19.82 -15.55 11.71
C HIS A 107 -21.00 -16.51 11.92
N ARG A 108 -21.01 -17.27 13.04
CA ARG A 108 -22.10 -18.21 13.36
C ARG A 108 -23.34 -17.51 13.93
N ARG A 109 -23.17 -16.31 14.48
CA ARG A 109 -24.27 -15.51 15.04
C ARG A 109 -24.97 -14.74 13.93
N VAL A 110 -24.21 -14.15 13.00
CA VAL A 110 -24.75 -13.44 11.83
C VAL A 110 -25.76 -14.31 11.09
N CYS A 111 -25.39 -15.52 10.63
CA CYS A 111 -26.31 -16.34 9.82
C CYS A 111 -27.63 -16.67 10.54
N ARG A 112 -27.62 -16.84 11.87
CA ARG A 112 -28.85 -17.09 12.65
C ARG A 112 -29.71 -15.85 12.80
N ALA A 113 -29.06 -14.72 12.99
CA ALA A 113 -29.71 -13.41 13.06
C ALA A 113 -30.39 -13.01 11.74
N LEU A 114 -30.14 -13.67 10.60
CA LEU A 114 -30.74 -13.26 9.32
C LEU A 114 -32.10 -13.91 9.04
N GLY A 115 -32.29 -15.19 9.37
CA GLY A 115 -33.44 -15.95 8.88
C GLY A 115 -34.78 -15.38 9.37
N LEU A 116 -34.94 -15.27 10.68
CA LEU A 116 -36.20 -14.87 11.28
C LEU A 116 -36.58 -13.41 11.01
N PRO A 117 -35.67 -12.42 11.10
CA PRO A 117 -36.00 -11.04 10.75
C PRO A 117 -36.38 -10.88 9.27
N LEU A 118 -35.69 -11.58 8.36
CA LEU A 118 -36.06 -11.54 6.94
C LEU A 118 -37.41 -12.21 6.68
N ALA A 119 -37.74 -13.31 7.38
CA ALA A 119 -39.07 -13.90 7.31
C ALA A 119 -40.16 -12.94 7.83
N ALA A 120 -39.88 -12.23 8.93
CA ALA A 120 -40.78 -11.20 9.46
C ALA A 120 -41.03 -10.06 8.46
N VAL A 121 -39.97 -9.60 7.76
CA VAL A 121 -40.09 -8.62 6.66
C VAL A 121 -40.97 -9.16 5.52
N ARG A 122 -40.86 -10.44 5.16
CA ARG A 122 -41.69 -11.04 4.09
C ARG A 122 -43.17 -11.09 4.45
N GLU A 123 -43.51 -11.14 5.73
CA GLU A 123 -44.90 -11.08 6.18
C GLU A 123 -45.50 -9.67 6.09
N GLN A 124 -44.65 -8.63 5.99
CA GLN A 124 -45.12 -7.24 5.89
C GLN A 124 -45.70 -6.92 4.51
N GLU A 125 -46.56 -5.92 4.43
CA GLU A 125 -47.05 -5.36 3.18
C GLU A 125 -45.90 -4.71 2.37
N PRO A 126 -45.96 -4.67 1.02
CA PRO A 126 -44.88 -4.10 0.19
C PRO A 126 -44.48 -2.66 0.55
N SER A 127 -45.41 -1.82 0.98
CA SER A 127 -45.14 -0.45 1.43
C SER A 127 -44.31 -0.41 2.71
N GLU A 128 -44.60 -1.30 3.67
CA GLU A 128 -43.85 -1.43 4.92
C GLU A 128 -42.47 -2.05 4.67
N ARG A 129 -42.36 -3.02 3.76
CA ARG A 129 -41.07 -3.61 3.37
C ARG A 129 -40.06 -2.56 2.89
N ALA A 130 -40.54 -1.52 2.22
CA ALA A 130 -39.68 -0.44 1.71
C ALA A 130 -38.96 0.30 2.86
N ARG A 131 -39.58 0.42 4.04
CA ARG A 131 -38.99 1.06 5.23
C ARG A 131 -37.74 0.33 5.71
N TYR A 132 -37.70 -1.00 5.55
CA TYR A 132 -36.60 -1.85 6.04
C TYR A 132 -35.44 -2.00 5.05
N GLN A 133 -35.49 -1.37 3.88
CA GLN A 133 -34.45 -1.54 2.84
C GLN A 133 -33.02 -1.26 3.33
N PRO A 134 -32.72 -0.23 4.14
CA PRO A 134 -31.38 -0.03 4.68
C PRO A 134 -30.88 -1.21 5.52
N GLN A 135 -31.73 -1.79 6.37
CA GLN A 135 -31.43 -2.94 7.22
C GLN A 135 -31.27 -4.22 6.37
N ILE A 136 -32.18 -4.45 5.42
CA ILE A 136 -32.10 -5.57 4.48
C ILE A 136 -30.77 -5.51 3.72
N ARG A 137 -30.38 -4.36 3.18
CA ARG A 137 -29.09 -4.17 2.49
C ARG A 137 -27.89 -4.52 3.37
N ARG A 138 -27.88 -4.11 4.64
CA ARG A 138 -26.81 -4.48 5.60
C ARG A 138 -26.76 -5.99 5.82
N ILE A 139 -27.92 -6.60 6.03
CA ILE A 139 -28.06 -8.05 6.21
C ILE A 139 -27.52 -8.80 4.97
N MET A 140 -27.86 -8.35 3.76
CA MET A 140 -27.40 -8.97 2.51
C MET A 140 -25.88 -8.86 2.35
N LEU A 141 -25.27 -7.74 2.75
CA LEU A 141 -23.81 -7.59 2.72
C LEU A 141 -23.14 -8.53 3.72
N GLY A 142 -23.65 -8.61 4.95
CA GLY A 142 -23.17 -9.59 5.94
C GLY A 142 -23.29 -11.02 5.42
N ALA A 143 -24.43 -11.35 4.80
CA ALA A 143 -24.63 -12.65 4.17
C ALA A 143 -23.59 -12.93 3.08
N LEU A 144 -23.34 -12.01 2.15
CA LEU A 144 -22.31 -12.17 1.11
C LEU A 144 -20.92 -12.47 1.68
N VAL A 145 -20.55 -11.83 2.79
CA VAL A 145 -19.26 -12.06 3.45
C VAL A 145 -19.17 -13.47 4.03
N HIS A 146 -20.26 -13.98 4.60
CA HIS A 146 -20.27 -15.22 5.38
C HIS A 146 -20.69 -16.48 4.62
N HIS A 147 -21.52 -16.35 3.58
CA HIS A 147 -21.99 -17.49 2.77
C HIS A 147 -20.86 -18.21 2.04
N ALA A 148 -19.75 -17.54 1.75
CA ALA A 148 -18.58 -18.17 1.16
C ALA A 148 -17.89 -19.19 2.10
N PHE A 149 -18.22 -19.20 3.40
CA PHE A 149 -17.55 -20.03 4.41
C PHE A 149 -18.38 -21.16 4.99
N SER A 150 -19.70 -21.15 4.83
CA SER A 150 -20.54 -22.13 5.51
C SER A 150 -21.75 -22.56 4.70
N ARG A 151 -21.81 -23.87 4.42
CA ARG A 151 -23.03 -24.56 3.94
C ARG A 151 -24.24 -24.34 4.87
N HIS A 152 -24.01 -23.89 6.11
CA HIS A 152 -25.05 -23.58 7.08
C HIS A 152 -25.77 -22.25 6.84
N CYS A 153 -25.35 -21.40 5.91
CA CYS A 153 -26.05 -20.13 5.64
C CYS A 153 -26.97 -20.22 4.42
N GLU A 154 -26.72 -21.17 3.50
CA GLU A 154 -27.46 -21.34 2.23
C GLU A 154 -28.98 -21.54 2.41
N TRP A 155 -29.43 -21.98 3.58
CA TRP A 155 -30.84 -22.20 3.87
C TRP A 155 -31.58 -20.95 4.39
N HIS A 156 -30.91 -20.00 5.03
CA HIS A 156 -31.54 -18.79 5.59
C HIS A 156 -31.84 -17.74 4.51
N LEU A 157 -30.96 -17.66 3.50
CA LEU A 157 -31.03 -16.65 2.47
C LEU A 157 -30.64 -17.28 1.13
N THR A 158 -31.64 -17.78 0.41
CA THR A 158 -31.43 -18.22 -0.97
C THR A 158 -31.28 -17.00 -1.89
N ASP A 159 -30.66 -17.18 -3.06
CA ASP A 159 -30.57 -16.13 -4.07
C ASP A 159 -31.96 -15.60 -4.47
N CYS A 160 -32.97 -16.48 -4.51
CA CYS A 160 -34.36 -16.12 -4.76
C CYS A 160 -34.93 -15.25 -3.63
N THR A 161 -34.66 -15.60 -2.37
CA THR A 161 -35.11 -14.85 -1.19
C THR A 161 -34.46 -13.46 -1.13
N ALA A 162 -33.16 -13.36 -1.41
CA ALA A 162 -32.45 -12.10 -1.48
C ALA A 162 -33.01 -11.19 -2.59
N ALA A 163 -33.29 -11.76 -3.76
CA ALA A 163 -33.87 -11.04 -4.88
C ALA A 163 -35.30 -10.54 -4.57
N GLU A 164 -36.13 -11.36 -3.93
CA GLU A 164 -37.48 -11.00 -3.48
C GLU A 164 -37.45 -9.80 -2.53
N LEU A 165 -36.61 -9.86 -1.50
CA LEU A 165 -36.57 -8.88 -0.42
C LEU A 165 -35.96 -7.53 -0.79
N LEU A 166 -34.95 -7.52 -1.65
CA LEU A 166 -34.38 -6.27 -2.15
C LEU A 166 -35.37 -5.51 -3.04
N GLY A 167 -36.29 -6.21 -3.71
CA GLY A 167 -37.44 -5.66 -4.45
C GLY A 167 -37.10 -4.80 -5.69
N LEU A 168 -36.00 -4.05 -5.67
CA LEU A 168 -35.57 -3.12 -6.69
C LEU A 168 -34.59 -3.78 -7.67
N PRO A 169 -34.80 -3.65 -9.00
CA PRO A 169 -33.89 -4.22 -10.00
C PRO A 169 -32.43 -3.78 -9.83
N GLN A 170 -32.21 -2.53 -9.41
CA GLN A 170 -30.88 -1.98 -9.18
C GLN A 170 -30.12 -2.67 -8.03
N ASP A 171 -30.82 -3.05 -6.95
CA ASP A 171 -30.22 -3.71 -5.80
C ASP A 171 -29.82 -5.15 -6.14
N ARG A 172 -30.62 -5.83 -6.98
CA ARG A 172 -30.26 -7.15 -7.53
C ARG A 172 -29.01 -7.07 -8.40
N GLN A 173 -28.95 -6.11 -9.32
CA GLN A 173 -27.77 -5.90 -10.16
C GLN A 173 -26.52 -5.56 -9.33
N ALA A 174 -26.67 -4.76 -8.28
CA ALA A 174 -25.58 -4.47 -7.35
C ALA A 174 -25.08 -5.75 -6.66
N LEU A 175 -25.99 -6.57 -6.14
CA LEU A 175 -25.67 -7.83 -5.48
C LEU A 175 -24.93 -8.81 -6.40
N ASP A 176 -25.39 -8.96 -7.65
CA ASP A 176 -24.76 -9.85 -8.62
C ASP A 176 -23.34 -9.39 -8.98
N ARG A 177 -23.10 -8.09 -9.06
CA ARG A 177 -21.76 -7.56 -9.27
C ARG A 177 -20.87 -7.73 -8.05
N LEU A 178 -21.39 -7.52 -6.85
CA LEU A 178 -20.65 -7.81 -5.63
C LEU A 178 -20.25 -9.27 -5.57
N ARG A 179 -21.15 -10.20 -5.94
CA ARG A 179 -20.81 -11.62 -6.08
C ARG A 179 -19.68 -11.84 -7.10
N GLN A 180 -19.70 -11.16 -8.24
CA GLN A 180 -18.62 -11.27 -9.24
C GLN A 180 -17.28 -10.70 -8.74
N ILE A 181 -17.32 -9.57 -8.01
CA ILE A 181 -16.14 -8.98 -7.37
C ILE A 181 -15.59 -9.98 -6.35
N VAL A 182 -16.44 -10.47 -5.44
CA VAL A 182 -16.06 -11.36 -4.34
C VAL A 182 -15.62 -12.74 -4.83
N ARG A 183 -16.31 -13.38 -5.79
CA ARG A 183 -15.97 -14.74 -6.27
C ARG A 183 -14.57 -14.86 -6.86
N LYS A 184 -13.99 -13.75 -7.34
CA LYS A 184 -12.61 -13.72 -7.84
C LYS A 184 -11.56 -13.85 -6.74
N TRP A 185 -11.92 -13.57 -5.49
CA TRP A 185 -10.99 -13.52 -4.37
C TRP A 185 -11.42 -14.55 -3.32
N TYR A 186 -10.48 -15.39 -2.87
CA TYR A 186 -10.76 -16.33 -1.78
C TYR A 186 -11.32 -15.55 -0.58
N ALA A 187 -12.52 -15.91 -0.14
CA ALA A 187 -13.48 -15.00 0.48
C ALA A 187 -13.11 -14.43 1.87
N ARG A 188 -11.86 -14.57 2.34
CA ARG A 188 -11.54 -14.58 3.78
C ARG A 188 -11.71 -13.25 4.52
N SER A 189 -11.93 -12.14 3.82
CA SER A 189 -12.38 -10.90 4.45
C SER A 189 -13.05 -9.98 3.42
N ASN A 190 -14.38 -9.97 3.39
CA ASN A 190 -15.15 -8.93 2.70
C ASN A 190 -15.67 -7.88 3.69
N ARG A 191 -15.01 -7.74 4.85
CA ARG A 191 -15.42 -6.83 5.93
C ARG A 191 -15.46 -5.38 5.46
N ILE A 192 -14.62 -5.05 4.47
CA ILE A 192 -14.69 -3.77 3.78
C ILE A 192 -16.08 -3.46 3.17
N LEU A 193 -16.81 -4.46 2.67
CA LEU A 193 -18.16 -4.27 2.13
C LEU A 193 -19.17 -3.97 3.24
N VAL A 194 -18.99 -4.57 4.43
CA VAL A 194 -19.80 -4.28 5.61
C VAL A 194 -19.53 -2.85 6.10
N ALA A 195 -18.26 -2.41 6.10
CA ALA A 195 -17.88 -1.05 6.47
C ALA A 195 -18.48 0.01 5.52
N LEU A 196 -18.55 -0.29 4.22
CA LEU A 196 -19.25 0.56 3.24
C LEU A 196 -20.77 0.60 3.49
N GLY A 197 -21.33 -0.46 4.09
CA GLY A 197 -22.73 -0.52 4.48
C GLY A 197 -23.71 -0.34 3.30
N PRO A 198 -24.90 0.24 3.54
CA PRO A 198 -25.92 0.42 2.50
C PRO A 198 -25.46 1.23 1.28
N ARG A 199 -24.40 2.04 1.41
CA ARG A 199 -23.85 2.87 0.33
C ARG A 199 -23.42 2.03 -0.87
N VAL A 200 -23.07 0.76 -0.67
CA VAL A 200 -22.71 -0.17 -1.76
C VAL A 200 -23.84 -0.30 -2.81
N PHE A 201 -25.09 -0.13 -2.39
CA PHE A 201 -26.27 -0.21 -3.26
C PHE A 201 -26.60 1.11 -3.97
N GLU A 202 -25.88 2.20 -3.68
CA GLU A 202 -26.10 3.46 -4.38
C GLU A 202 -25.70 3.34 -5.86
N PRO A 203 -26.44 4.00 -6.77
CA PRO A 203 -26.16 3.93 -8.21
C PRO A 203 -24.70 4.28 -8.53
N GLY A 204 -24.01 3.37 -9.21
CA GLY A 204 -22.62 3.58 -9.62
C GLY A 204 -21.54 3.12 -8.63
N VAL A 205 -21.86 2.88 -7.35
CA VAL A 205 -20.84 2.47 -6.35
C VAL A 205 -20.24 1.10 -6.69
N THR A 206 -21.05 0.10 -7.03
CA THR A 206 -20.52 -1.22 -7.46
C THR A 206 -19.66 -1.16 -8.72
N HIS A 207 -19.94 -0.21 -9.63
CA HIS A 207 -19.10 0.02 -10.80
C HIS A 207 -17.75 0.63 -10.42
N LEU A 208 -17.75 1.59 -9.48
CA LEU A 208 -16.52 2.14 -8.92
C LEU A 208 -15.71 1.01 -8.27
N LEU A 209 -16.31 0.25 -7.34
CA LEU A 209 -15.64 -0.87 -6.66
C LEU A 209 -15.07 -1.89 -7.64
N ALA A 210 -15.81 -2.29 -8.67
CA ALA A 210 -15.32 -3.20 -9.71
C ALA A 210 -14.12 -2.61 -10.48
N THR A 211 -14.13 -1.30 -10.73
CA THR A 211 -13.02 -0.61 -11.42
C THR A 211 -11.80 -0.52 -10.51
N LEU A 212 -11.97 -0.19 -9.22
CA LEU A 212 -10.89 -0.16 -8.25
C LEU A 212 -10.29 -1.56 -8.05
N ALA A 213 -11.13 -2.58 -7.91
CA ALA A 213 -10.72 -3.98 -7.76
C ALA A 213 -10.08 -4.59 -9.02
N SER A 214 -10.10 -3.88 -10.16
CA SER A 214 -9.45 -4.32 -11.40
C SER A 214 -7.99 -3.85 -11.51
N ILE A 215 -7.44 -3.17 -10.51
CA ILE A 215 -6.03 -2.81 -10.50
C ILE A 215 -5.19 -4.08 -10.34
N ASP A 216 -4.25 -4.29 -11.24
CA ASP A 216 -3.36 -5.46 -11.30
C ASP A 216 -1.91 -5.10 -10.93
N ASN A 217 -1.60 -3.80 -10.91
CA ASN A 217 -0.26 -3.27 -10.65
C ASN A 217 -0.36 -1.92 -9.93
N PHE A 218 0.60 -1.64 -9.05
CA PHE A 218 0.76 -0.35 -8.38
C PHE A 218 1.11 0.80 -9.35
N HIS A 219 1.55 0.48 -10.57
CA HIS A 219 1.58 1.37 -11.73
C HIS A 219 0.41 1.08 -12.68
N PRO A 220 -0.78 1.67 -12.45
CA PRO A 220 -1.92 1.40 -13.29
C PRO A 220 -1.72 1.97 -14.71
N ALA A 221 -2.29 1.28 -15.69
CA ALA A 221 -2.30 1.75 -17.07
C ALA A 221 -3.10 3.08 -17.22
N PRO A 222 -2.75 3.96 -18.17
CA PRO A 222 -3.49 5.20 -18.43
C PRO A 222 -4.98 4.97 -18.69
N SER A 223 -5.34 3.87 -19.37
CA SER A 223 -6.73 3.51 -19.63
C SER A 223 -7.52 3.18 -18.37
N TRP A 224 -6.86 2.62 -17.34
CA TRP A 224 -7.47 2.40 -16.03
C TRP A 224 -7.73 3.72 -15.32
N LEU A 225 -6.75 4.64 -15.32
CA LEU A 225 -6.89 5.98 -14.72
C LEU A 225 -8.07 6.76 -15.35
N SER A 226 -8.20 6.73 -16.68
CA SER A 226 -9.32 7.36 -17.38
C SER A 226 -10.68 6.77 -17.00
N ARG A 227 -10.76 5.45 -16.80
CA ARG A 227 -12.00 4.80 -16.32
C ARG A 227 -12.34 5.24 -14.89
N VAL A 228 -11.36 5.28 -13.99
CA VAL A 228 -11.56 5.74 -12.61
C VAL A 228 -12.04 7.19 -12.60
N ARG A 229 -11.38 8.09 -13.34
CA ARG A 229 -11.79 9.51 -13.44
C ARG A 229 -13.25 9.65 -13.89
N LYS A 230 -13.62 8.95 -14.97
CA LYS A 230 -15.01 8.94 -15.45
C LYS A 230 -16.00 8.47 -14.38
N ARG A 231 -15.64 7.49 -13.53
CA ARG A 231 -16.50 7.04 -12.43
C ARG A 231 -16.62 8.10 -11.33
N LEU A 232 -15.51 8.73 -10.95
CA LEU A 232 -15.49 9.78 -9.93
C LEU A 232 -16.34 10.99 -10.34
N GLU A 233 -16.26 11.43 -11.59
CA GLU A 233 -17.07 12.54 -12.14
C GLU A 233 -18.57 12.26 -12.09
N THR A 234 -18.98 11.00 -12.28
CA THR A 234 -20.40 10.61 -12.34
C THR A 234 -21.01 10.22 -10.99
N LEU A 235 -20.20 10.10 -9.93
CA LEU A 235 -20.63 9.50 -8.66
C LEU A 235 -20.46 10.47 -7.49
N PRO A 236 -21.53 11.16 -7.05
CA PRO A 236 -21.47 12.09 -5.92
C PRO A 236 -21.00 11.43 -4.61
N ALA A 237 -21.29 10.15 -4.40
CA ALA A 237 -20.90 9.40 -3.21
C ALA A 237 -19.43 8.94 -3.19
N ALA A 238 -18.67 9.20 -4.27
CA ALA A 238 -17.31 8.70 -4.40
C ALA A 238 -16.38 9.13 -3.24
N PRO A 239 -16.38 10.39 -2.75
CA PRO A 239 -15.51 10.80 -1.66
C PRO A 239 -15.73 9.99 -0.38
N ASP A 240 -16.98 9.70 -0.02
CA ASP A 240 -17.32 8.92 1.17
C ASP A 240 -16.95 7.45 1.04
N VAL A 241 -17.13 6.88 -0.16
CA VAL A 241 -16.68 5.52 -0.48
C VAL A 241 -15.15 5.44 -0.33
N LEU A 242 -14.42 6.37 -0.94
CA LEU A 242 -12.95 6.43 -0.86
C LEU A 242 -12.47 6.63 0.57
N ARG A 243 -13.10 7.53 1.34
CA ARG A 243 -12.79 7.75 2.76
C ARG A 243 -12.94 6.47 3.56
N THR A 244 -14.03 5.73 3.34
CA THR A 244 -14.28 4.44 4.00
C THR A 244 -13.22 3.42 3.61
N LEU A 245 -12.89 3.30 2.31
CA LEU A 245 -11.86 2.37 1.81
C LEU A 245 -10.46 2.67 2.39
N LEU A 246 -10.09 3.95 2.49
CA LEU A 246 -8.77 4.36 2.99
C LEU A 246 -8.65 4.23 4.52
N SER A 247 -9.74 4.56 5.23
CA SER A 247 -9.79 4.52 6.69
C SER A 247 -10.00 3.12 7.25
N PHE A 248 -10.52 2.19 6.43
CA PHE A 248 -10.78 0.83 6.86
C PHE A 248 -9.51 0.12 7.32
N ASP A 249 -9.55 -0.35 8.56
CA ASP A 249 -8.54 -1.17 9.17
C ASP A 249 -9.20 -2.46 9.67
N ASP A 250 -8.67 -3.61 9.26
CA ASP A 250 -9.19 -4.92 9.68
C ASP A 250 -8.59 -5.36 11.02
N GLY A 251 -7.93 -4.44 11.73
CA GLY A 251 -7.33 -4.68 13.05
C GLY A 251 -6.26 -5.77 13.02
N GLY A 252 -5.57 -5.93 11.88
CA GLY A 252 -4.58 -6.98 11.67
C GLY A 252 -5.10 -8.33 12.14
N SER A 253 -6.15 -8.85 11.49
CA SER A 253 -6.66 -10.20 11.73
C SER A 253 -5.49 -11.16 12.02
N GLY A 254 -5.36 -11.58 13.28
CA GLY A 254 -4.26 -12.43 13.75
C GLY A 254 -4.14 -13.77 13.02
N TYR A 255 -5.06 -14.06 12.10
CA TYR A 255 -5.01 -15.18 11.16
C TYR A 255 -3.98 -15.01 10.03
N ASP A 256 -3.56 -13.79 9.69
CA ASP A 256 -2.54 -13.55 8.66
C ASP A 256 -1.14 -14.03 9.08
N ALA A 257 -0.90 -14.18 10.39
CA ALA A 257 0.35 -14.74 10.93
C ALA A 257 0.54 -16.24 10.63
N MET A 258 -0.50 -16.94 10.17
CA MET A 258 -0.48 -18.40 9.92
C MET A 258 -0.25 -18.78 8.45
N LEU A 259 -0.10 -17.82 7.53
CA LEU A 259 0.15 -18.09 6.11
C LEU A 259 1.52 -17.54 5.69
N PRO A 260 2.62 -18.26 5.99
CA PRO A 260 3.89 -17.94 5.40
C PRO A 260 3.82 -18.28 3.90
N GLU A 261 4.20 -17.31 3.05
CA GLU A 261 4.61 -17.52 1.65
C GLU A 261 3.51 -17.68 0.58
N CYS A 262 2.36 -17.02 0.70
CA CYS A 262 1.49 -16.84 -0.47
C CYS A 262 2.07 -15.73 -1.40
N GLY A 263 2.36 -16.10 -2.66
CA GLY A 263 2.91 -15.18 -3.68
C GLY A 263 1.96 -14.03 -4.10
N PRO A 264 2.41 -13.11 -4.98
CA PRO A 264 1.67 -11.90 -5.38
C PRO A 264 0.31 -12.16 -6.07
N ALA A 265 0.00 -13.41 -6.42
CA ALA A 265 -1.30 -13.82 -6.97
C ALA A 265 -2.44 -13.87 -5.92
N TYR A 266 -2.14 -13.62 -4.64
CA TYR A 266 -3.09 -13.69 -3.53
C TYR A 266 -3.35 -12.32 -2.88
N ALA A 267 -3.34 -11.22 -3.66
CA ALA A 267 -3.85 -9.95 -3.13
C ALA A 267 -5.27 -10.17 -2.61
N VAL A 268 -5.56 -9.76 -1.38
CA VAL A 268 -6.93 -9.84 -0.86
C VAL A 268 -7.74 -8.72 -1.52
N LEU A 269 -9.05 -8.91 -1.71
CA LEU A 269 -9.93 -7.88 -2.27
C LEU A 269 -9.72 -6.50 -1.59
N GLU A 270 -9.48 -6.51 -0.28
CA GLU A 270 -9.20 -5.31 0.52
C GLU A 270 -7.92 -4.58 0.08
N ASP A 271 -6.83 -5.31 -0.19
CA ASP A 271 -5.55 -4.75 -0.65
C ASP A 271 -5.72 -4.12 -2.04
N THR A 272 -6.42 -4.81 -2.94
CA THR A 272 -6.70 -4.32 -4.29
C THR A 272 -7.64 -3.11 -4.29
N LEU A 273 -8.71 -3.13 -3.48
CA LEU A 273 -9.61 -1.98 -3.34
C LEU A 273 -8.90 -0.78 -2.72
N ALA A 274 -8.06 -0.99 -1.72
CA ALA A 274 -7.27 0.07 -1.11
C ALA A 274 -6.23 0.65 -2.09
N ALA A 275 -5.56 -0.18 -2.88
CA ALA A 275 -4.64 0.25 -3.93
C ALA A 275 -5.35 1.13 -4.97
N GLY A 276 -6.53 0.69 -5.44
CA GLY A 276 -7.36 1.47 -6.34
C GLY A 276 -7.84 2.77 -5.70
N ALA A 277 -8.29 2.71 -4.44
CA ALA A 277 -8.78 3.88 -3.70
C ALA A 277 -7.69 4.95 -3.51
N ALA A 278 -6.43 4.57 -3.32
CA ALA A 278 -5.33 5.52 -3.17
C ALA A 278 -5.09 6.32 -4.46
N TRP A 279 -5.08 5.67 -5.62
CA TRP A 279 -5.02 6.35 -6.92
C TRP A 279 -6.26 7.21 -7.18
N ALA A 280 -7.45 6.70 -6.85
CA ALA A 280 -8.70 7.43 -7.01
C ALA A 280 -8.73 8.69 -6.13
N ALA A 281 -8.26 8.62 -4.89
CA ALA A 281 -8.13 9.77 -4.00
C ALA A 281 -7.24 10.86 -4.59
N CYS A 282 -6.05 10.52 -5.09
CA CYS A 282 -5.20 11.49 -5.78
C CYS A 282 -5.86 12.08 -7.04
N LEU A 283 -6.69 11.31 -7.75
CA LEU A 283 -7.45 11.78 -8.92
C LEU A 283 -8.61 12.72 -8.57
N THR A 284 -9.18 12.64 -7.37
CA THR A 284 -10.25 13.57 -6.94
C THR A 284 -9.73 15.00 -6.75
N GLY A 285 -8.45 15.15 -6.44
CA GLY A 285 -7.86 16.43 -6.06
C GLY A 285 -8.29 16.94 -4.67
N ASP A 286 -8.93 16.11 -3.84
CA ASP A 286 -9.31 16.46 -2.47
C ASP A 286 -8.11 16.26 -1.51
N PRO A 287 -7.59 17.35 -0.88
CA PRO A 287 -6.49 17.27 0.08
C PRO A 287 -6.76 16.35 1.28
N ALA A 288 -8.02 16.25 1.72
CA ALA A 288 -8.39 15.40 2.86
C ALA A 288 -8.26 13.92 2.50
N LEU A 289 -8.70 13.51 1.30
CA LEU A 289 -8.53 12.14 0.83
C LEU A 289 -7.05 11.80 0.59
N ILE A 290 -6.27 12.73 0.06
CA ILE A 290 -4.81 12.55 -0.13
C ILE A 290 -4.11 12.34 1.22
N SER A 291 -4.49 13.09 2.25
CA SER A 291 -3.96 12.92 3.61
C SER A 291 -4.25 11.51 4.16
N LEU A 292 -5.47 11.00 3.94
CA LEU A 292 -5.84 9.63 4.32
C LEU A 292 -5.02 8.55 3.60
N VAL A 293 -4.54 8.81 2.38
CA VAL A 293 -3.60 7.90 1.69
C VAL A 293 -2.30 7.79 2.48
N GLY A 294 -1.74 8.91 2.94
CA GLY A 294 -0.54 8.94 3.78
C GLY A 294 -0.75 8.25 5.12
N GLU A 295 -1.84 8.56 5.82
CA GLU A 295 -2.19 7.92 7.10
C GLU A 295 -2.36 6.41 6.97
N ARG A 296 -2.94 5.94 5.86
CA ARG A 296 -3.09 4.50 5.61
C ARG A 296 -1.75 3.81 5.47
N VAL A 297 -0.80 4.39 4.73
CA VAL A 297 0.57 3.87 4.62
C VAL A 297 1.18 3.70 6.00
N LEU A 298 1.05 4.73 6.85
CA LEU A 298 1.58 4.70 8.22
C LEU A 298 0.87 3.68 9.11
N ARG A 299 -0.46 3.58 9.08
CA ARG A 299 -1.21 2.55 9.84
C ARG A 299 -0.73 1.15 9.48
N ARG A 300 -0.65 0.84 8.18
CA ARG A 300 -0.28 -0.51 7.71
C ARG A 300 1.16 -0.87 8.02
N ALA A 301 2.05 0.10 7.98
CA ALA A 301 3.45 -0.13 8.29
C ALA A 301 3.75 -0.15 9.80
N ARG A 302 2.97 0.57 10.63
CA ARG A 302 3.08 0.58 12.10
C ARG A 302 2.33 -0.56 12.79
N ALA A 303 1.34 -1.17 12.15
CA ALA A 303 0.59 -2.29 12.71
C ALA A 303 1.43 -3.56 12.96
N ARG A 304 2.74 -3.52 12.67
CA ARG A 304 3.66 -4.65 12.81
C ARG A 304 4.71 -4.42 13.88
N THR A 305 5.04 -5.51 14.57
CA THR A 305 6.16 -5.59 15.51
C THR A 305 7.52 -5.75 14.83
N ARG A 306 7.56 -5.99 13.52
CA ARG A 306 8.79 -6.10 12.71
C ARG A 306 8.75 -5.15 11.51
N PRO A 307 9.90 -4.57 11.09
CA PRO A 307 10.01 -3.78 9.87
C PRO A 307 9.55 -4.56 8.63
N GLY A 308 9.02 -3.84 7.63
CA GLY A 308 8.58 -4.43 6.35
C GLY A 308 7.08 -4.79 6.25
N LEU A 309 6.60 -4.90 5.01
CA LEU A 309 5.21 -5.20 4.66
C LEU A 309 4.97 -6.71 4.54
N SER A 310 3.75 -7.18 4.88
CA SER A 310 3.33 -8.51 4.43
C SER A 310 3.04 -8.53 2.95
N ALA A 311 3.05 -9.75 2.38
CA ALA A 311 2.59 -9.98 1.02
C ALA A 311 1.19 -9.39 0.76
N GLY A 312 0.28 -9.48 1.74
CA GLY A 312 -1.10 -8.98 1.65
C GLY A 312 -1.30 -7.47 1.80
N ASP A 313 -0.29 -6.71 2.20
CA ASP A 313 -0.35 -5.23 2.27
C ASP A 313 0.50 -4.56 1.18
N THR A 314 1.22 -5.35 0.38
CA THR A 314 2.25 -4.80 -0.50
C THR A 314 1.65 -4.01 -1.66
N LEU A 315 0.51 -4.43 -2.23
CA LEU A 315 -0.06 -3.72 -3.38
C LEU A 315 -0.62 -2.36 -2.95
N SER A 316 -1.41 -2.30 -1.87
CA SER A 316 -2.03 -1.04 -1.41
C SER A 316 -1.00 -0.02 -0.96
N VAL A 317 0.01 -0.39 -0.18
CA VAL A 317 1.03 0.55 0.28
C VAL A 317 1.87 1.06 -0.89
N ARG A 318 2.23 0.21 -1.84
CA ARG A 318 3.00 0.63 -3.03
C ARG A 318 2.20 1.51 -3.95
N ALA A 319 0.94 1.16 -4.19
CA ALA A 319 0.04 1.98 -4.99
C ALA A 319 -0.17 3.35 -4.32
N ALA A 320 -0.34 3.40 -3.00
CA ALA A 320 -0.47 4.63 -2.23
C ALA A 320 0.76 5.53 -2.36
N VAL A 321 1.95 5.02 -2.06
CA VAL A 321 3.21 5.76 -2.22
C VAL A 321 3.42 6.22 -3.67
N THR A 322 3.10 5.38 -4.65
CA THR A 322 3.26 5.71 -6.06
C THR A 322 2.29 6.81 -6.48
N ALA A 323 1.03 6.72 -6.05
CA ALA A 323 0.00 7.74 -6.29
C ALA A 323 0.36 9.08 -5.65
N LEU A 324 0.89 9.09 -4.43
CA LEU A 324 1.37 10.29 -3.74
C LEU A 324 2.54 10.93 -4.49
N ASN A 325 3.55 10.15 -4.88
CA ASN A 325 4.67 10.65 -5.67
C ASN A 325 4.20 11.27 -7.00
N ALA A 326 3.28 10.60 -7.69
CA ALA A 326 2.70 11.11 -8.93
C ALA A 326 1.94 12.43 -8.71
N ALA A 327 1.14 12.54 -7.63
CA ALA A 327 0.40 13.75 -7.28
C ALA A 327 1.33 14.90 -6.87
N ALA A 328 2.45 14.61 -6.20
CA ALA A 328 3.47 15.58 -5.82
C ALA A 328 4.34 16.09 -7.00
N GLY A 329 4.22 15.46 -8.19
CA GLY A 329 5.07 15.72 -9.35
C GLY A 329 6.49 15.14 -9.22
N LEU A 330 6.69 14.23 -8.26
CA LEU A 330 7.98 13.60 -8.00
C LEU A 330 8.16 12.37 -8.90
N PRO A 331 9.41 12.08 -9.33
CA PRO A 331 9.68 10.83 -10.02
C PRO A 331 9.45 9.65 -9.06
N ALA A 332 8.32 8.97 -9.22
CA ALA A 332 8.07 7.70 -8.53
C ALA A 332 9.12 6.65 -8.92
N LEU A 333 9.19 5.56 -8.15
CA LEU A 333 9.85 4.29 -8.48
C LEU A 333 9.46 3.81 -9.90
N GLY A 334 10.14 4.28 -10.96
CA GLY A 334 9.97 3.73 -12.32
C GLY A 334 8.94 4.36 -13.26
N ARG A 335 8.67 5.69 -13.19
CA ARG A 335 7.70 6.46 -14.04
C ARG A 335 6.22 6.13 -13.74
N PRO A 336 5.37 7.15 -13.51
CA PRO A 336 4.98 8.12 -14.54
C PRO A 336 4.85 9.57 -14.02
N ARG A 337 5.73 10.46 -14.49
CA ARG A 337 5.59 11.93 -14.31
C ARG A 337 4.31 12.52 -14.95
N ALA A 338 3.59 11.72 -15.74
CA ALA A 338 2.52 12.15 -16.63
C ALA A 338 1.14 11.54 -16.34
N ALA A 339 0.98 10.74 -15.28
CA ALA A 339 -0.31 10.07 -15.01
C ALA A 339 -1.39 11.01 -14.46
N LEU A 340 -0.98 12.06 -13.76
CA LEU A 340 -1.86 12.99 -13.04
C LEU A 340 -1.64 14.43 -13.51
N THR A 341 -1.80 14.68 -14.81
CA THR A 341 -1.73 16.04 -15.37
C THR A 341 -3.00 16.84 -15.07
N GLY A 342 -2.86 18.16 -14.89
CA GLY A 342 -3.99 19.07 -14.74
C GLY A 342 -4.62 19.12 -13.33
N LEU A 343 -3.93 18.61 -12.30
CA LEU A 343 -4.41 18.72 -10.91
C LEU A 343 -4.16 20.14 -10.35
N PRO A 344 -5.04 20.64 -9.45
CA PRO A 344 -4.82 21.90 -8.73
C PRO A 344 -3.52 21.91 -7.93
N THR A 345 -2.93 23.09 -7.71
CA THR A 345 -1.67 23.26 -6.95
C THR A 345 -1.75 22.68 -5.53
N GLY A 346 -2.88 22.86 -4.84
CA GLY A 346 -3.10 22.32 -3.49
C GLY A 346 -3.01 20.80 -3.39
N VAL A 347 -3.19 20.08 -4.49
CA VAL A 347 -3.03 18.61 -4.53
C VAL A 347 -1.57 18.21 -4.39
N ALA A 348 -0.67 18.90 -5.08
CA ALA A 348 0.75 18.62 -5.02
C ALA A 348 1.30 18.90 -3.62
N ASP A 349 0.82 19.97 -2.97
CA ASP A 349 1.22 20.33 -1.61
C ASP A 349 0.69 19.32 -0.57
N ALA A 350 -0.58 18.90 -0.69
CA ALA A 350 -1.14 17.85 0.17
C ALA A 350 -0.39 16.51 0.00
N ALA A 351 -0.03 16.14 -1.23
CA ALA A 351 0.73 14.93 -1.50
C ALA A 351 2.16 14.99 -0.95
N ARG A 352 2.82 16.16 -1.05
CA ARG A 352 4.13 16.38 -0.41
C ARG A 352 4.05 16.32 1.10
N ALA A 353 3.06 16.96 1.71
CA ALA A 353 2.84 16.91 3.16
C ALA A 353 2.60 15.48 3.66
N ALA A 354 1.84 14.67 2.92
CA ALA A 354 1.65 13.25 3.22
C ALA A 354 2.97 12.45 3.11
N LEU A 355 3.80 12.73 2.09
CA LEU A 355 5.12 12.11 1.94
C LEU A 355 6.12 12.57 3.01
N ASP A 356 6.08 13.85 3.42
CA ASP A 356 6.87 14.38 4.54
C ASP A 356 6.48 13.66 5.83
N THR A 357 5.17 13.52 6.11
CA THR A 357 4.67 12.78 7.29
C THR A 357 5.11 11.31 7.28
N ILE A 358 5.11 10.66 6.11
CA ILE A 358 5.68 9.31 5.95
C ILE A 358 7.18 9.34 6.25
N ALA A 359 7.92 10.28 5.67
CA ALA A 359 9.36 10.37 5.84
C ALA A 359 9.76 10.61 7.30
N ASP A 360 9.09 11.54 8.00
CA ASP A 360 9.35 11.87 9.40
C ASP A 360 9.13 10.67 10.34
N ALA A 361 8.22 9.75 9.98
CA ALA A 361 7.98 8.54 10.76
C ALA A 361 9.15 7.53 10.71
N TYR A 362 10.01 7.59 9.68
CA TYR A 362 11.13 6.65 9.48
C TYR A 362 12.51 7.30 9.56
N LEU A 363 12.58 8.60 9.29
CA LEU A 363 13.78 9.44 9.27
C LEU A 363 13.46 10.73 10.03
N PRO A 364 13.29 10.66 11.37
CA PRO A 364 13.09 11.87 12.16
C PRO A 364 14.34 12.75 12.01
N GLU A 365 14.18 13.98 11.56
CA GLU A 365 15.26 14.96 11.55
C GLU A 365 15.45 15.47 12.99
N PRO A 366 16.66 15.37 13.57
CA PRO A 366 16.91 15.88 14.90
C PRO A 366 16.73 17.41 14.92
N GLU A 367 15.97 17.91 15.90
CA GLU A 367 15.69 19.33 16.05
C GLU A 367 16.98 20.15 16.05
N GLY A 368 17.07 21.14 15.16
CA GLY A 368 18.21 22.07 15.08
C GLY A 368 19.45 21.53 14.34
N SER A 369 19.40 20.34 13.74
CA SER A 369 20.48 19.82 12.91
C SER A 369 20.26 20.09 11.42
N ASP A 370 21.26 20.70 10.76
CA ASP A 370 21.34 20.76 9.30
C ASP A 370 21.72 19.40 8.67
N GLU A 371 22.02 18.39 9.49
CA GLU A 371 22.24 17.03 9.01
C GLU A 371 20.91 16.35 8.70
N VAL A 372 20.58 16.31 7.40
CA VAL A 372 19.54 15.44 6.86
C VAL A 372 19.75 14.02 7.40
N ALA A 373 18.74 13.45 8.06
CA ALA A 373 18.75 12.05 8.47
C ALA A 373 18.94 11.18 7.22
N ARG A 374 20.07 10.48 7.14
CA ARG A 374 20.51 9.78 5.92
C ARG A 374 20.38 8.29 5.98
N VAL A 375 20.08 7.70 7.14
CA VAL A 375 20.22 6.27 7.38
C VAL A 375 18.92 5.70 7.92
N VAL A 376 18.41 4.65 7.27
CA VAL A 376 17.33 3.81 7.80
C VAL A 376 17.86 2.39 7.93
N SER A 377 17.69 1.80 9.09
CA SER A 377 17.96 0.38 9.33
C SER A 377 16.65 -0.40 9.33
N PHE A 378 16.62 -1.55 8.64
CA PHE A 378 15.48 -2.46 8.62
C PHE A 378 15.97 -3.91 8.49
N GLU A 379 15.57 -4.75 9.45
CA GLU A 379 16.09 -6.12 9.60
C GLU A 379 17.64 -6.15 9.59
N ASP A 380 18.23 -6.97 8.71
CA ASP A 380 19.68 -7.13 8.54
C ASP A 380 20.29 -6.15 7.51
N TYR A 381 19.56 -5.09 7.16
CA TYR A 381 19.97 -4.14 6.12
C TYR A 381 20.01 -2.70 6.64
N THR A 382 20.95 -1.94 6.10
CA THR A 382 21.04 -0.50 6.32
C THR A 382 21.03 0.21 4.97
N ALA A 383 20.04 1.06 4.77
CA ALA A 383 19.95 1.92 3.60
C ALA A 383 20.39 3.34 3.98
N SER A 384 21.29 3.93 3.19
CA SER A 384 21.79 5.27 3.42
C SER A 384 21.79 6.13 2.15
N LEU A 385 21.55 7.43 2.31
CA LEU A 385 21.82 8.42 1.26
C LEU A 385 23.32 8.78 1.28
N THR A 386 24.01 8.47 0.20
CA THR A 386 25.46 8.66 0.07
C THR A 386 25.78 9.60 -1.08
N VAL A 387 26.60 10.63 -0.82
CA VAL A 387 27.18 11.50 -1.83
C VAL A 387 28.43 10.85 -2.38
N ARG A 388 28.46 10.56 -3.68
CA ARG A 388 29.64 10.03 -4.36
C ARG A 388 30.66 11.15 -4.60
N PRO A 389 31.96 10.81 -4.77
CA PRO A 389 32.99 11.84 -4.93
C PRO A 389 32.76 12.79 -6.12
N HIS A 390 32.07 12.32 -7.16
CA HIS A 390 31.71 13.12 -8.33
C HIS A 390 30.40 13.92 -8.20
N GLY A 391 29.84 14.02 -6.99
CA GLY A 391 28.65 14.83 -6.72
C GLY A 391 27.30 14.13 -6.85
N SER A 392 27.21 12.93 -7.44
CA SER A 392 25.90 12.25 -7.49
C SER A 392 25.50 11.76 -6.11
N VAL A 393 24.23 11.91 -5.78
CA VAL A 393 23.65 11.33 -4.57
C VAL A 393 22.92 10.05 -4.92
N VAL A 394 23.17 8.98 -4.18
CA VAL A 394 22.55 7.66 -4.39
C VAL A 394 22.00 7.10 -3.09
N VAL A 395 20.98 6.26 -3.18
CA VAL A 395 20.60 5.36 -2.08
C VAL A 395 21.52 4.14 -2.17
N ASP A 396 22.42 4.00 -1.20
CA ASP A 396 23.24 2.81 -1.00
C ASP A 396 22.54 1.89 0.01
N VAL A 397 22.58 0.58 -0.21
CA VAL A 397 21.98 -0.39 0.72
C VAL A 397 22.99 -1.49 0.98
N ARG A 398 23.26 -1.73 2.26
CA ARG A 398 24.27 -2.68 2.73
C ARG A 398 23.65 -3.72 3.65
N ASP A 399 24.21 -4.94 3.61
CA ASP A 399 23.89 -6.00 4.56
C ASP A 399 24.54 -5.74 5.94
N SER A 400 24.25 -6.60 6.92
CA SER A 400 24.82 -6.53 8.28
C SER A 400 26.34 -6.71 8.32
N ALA A 401 26.95 -7.24 7.25
CA ALA A 401 28.40 -7.32 7.06
C ALA A 401 28.97 -6.09 6.34
N GLY A 402 28.16 -5.07 6.04
CA GLY A 402 28.57 -3.85 5.37
C GLY A 402 28.77 -3.98 3.85
N ARG A 403 28.37 -5.10 3.25
CA ARG A 403 28.51 -5.36 1.81
C ARG A 403 27.32 -4.82 1.03
N PRO A 404 27.52 -4.26 -0.18
CA PRO A 404 26.43 -3.76 -1.00
C PRO A 404 25.49 -4.91 -1.40
N VAL A 405 24.18 -4.67 -1.34
CA VAL A 405 23.18 -5.67 -1.71
C VAL A 405 23.15 -5.92 -3.22
N THR A 406 22.83 -7.15 -3.62
CA THR A 406 22.70 -7.49 -5.05
C THR A 406 21.47 -6.83 -5.67
N PRO A 407 21.42 -6.65 -7.01
CA PRO A 407 20.22 -6.13 -7.68
C PRO A 407 18.96 -6.97 -7.46
N TYR A 408 19.11 -8.28 -7.26
CA TYR A 408 17.98 -9.16 -6.92
C TYR A 408 17.46 -8.86 -5.51
N THR A 409 18.36 -8.78 -4.52
CA THR A 409 18.02 -8.40 -3.14
C THR A 409 17.36 -7.03 -3.11
N MET A 410 17.91 -6.04 -3.82
CA MET A 410 17.33 -4.69 -3.89
C MET A 410 15.91 -4.68 -4.46
N ARG A 411 15.60 -5.53 -5.45
CA ARG A 411 14.23 -5.68 -5.95
C ARG A 411 13.27 -6.20 -4.87
N ARG A 412 13.71 -7.17 -4.06
CA ARG A 412 12.94 -7.67 -2.91
C ARG A 412 12.79 -6.61 -1.82
N LEU A 413 13.84 -5.86 -1.50
CA LEU A 413 13.77 -4.77 -0.51
C LEU A 413 12.81 -3.65 -0.95
N ASN A 414 12.84 -3.28 -2.23
CA ASN A 414 11.87 -2.36 -2.82
C ASN A 414 10.42 -2.85 -2.79
N TRP A 415 10.22 -4.16 -2.58
CA TRP A 415 8.91 -4.77 -2.43
C TRP A 415 8.45 -4.73 -0.97
N LEU A 416 9.34 -5.06 -0.03
CA LEU A 416 9.00 -5.23 1.38
C LEU A 416 9.13 -3.95 2.22
N PHE A 417 10.12 -3.11 1.97
CA PHE A 417 10.46 -1.92 2.78
C PHE A 417 10.11 -0.64 2.03
N VAL A 418 8.89 -0.59 1.52
CA VAL A 418 8.42 0.49 0.65
C VAL A 418 8.40 1.82 1.40
N PRO A 419 7.76 1.94 2.60
CA PRO A 419 7.75 3.20 3.34
C PRO A 419 9.16 3.71 3.69
N GLU A 420 10.04 2.82 4.17
CA GLU A 420 11.42 3.13 4.58
C GLU A 420 12.24 3.67 3.41
N LEU A 421 12.24 2.96 2.28
CA LEU A 421 12.97 3.38 1.09
C LEU A 421 12.33 4.60 0.41
N THR A 422 11.03 4.82 0.62
CA THR A 422 10.35 6.04 0.17
C THR A 422 10.79 7.24 0.98
N ALA A 423 10.91 7.11 2.30
CA ALA A 423 11.41 8.17 3.17
C ALA A 423 12.78 8.67 2.69
N LEU A 424 13.73 7.76 2.41
CA LEU A 424 15.05 8.11 1.87
C LEU A 424 14.96 8.81 0.51
N ARG A 425 14.14 8.27 -0.41
CA ARG A 425 13.99 8.86 -1.76
C ARG A 425 13.31 10.21 -1.74
N HIS A 426 12.41 10.45 -0.81
CA HIS A 426 11.75 11.74 -0.62
C HIS A 426 12.74 12.81 -0.15
N ARG A 427 13.74 12.44 0.66
CA ARG A 427 14.83 13.33 1.11
C ARG A 427 15.94 13.52 0.06
N LEU A 428 16.05 12.60 -0.91
CA LEU A 428 17.09 12.62 -1.94
C LEU A 428 17.22 13.98 -2.67
N PRO A 429 16.15 14.65 -3.16
CA PRO A 429 16.27 15.92 -3.87
C PRO A 429 16.89 17.04 -3.02
N ARG A 430 16.62 17.07 -1.71
CA ARG A 430 17.22 18.06 -0.80
C ARG A 430 18.74 17.85 -0.69
N LEU A 431 19.17 16.60 -0.57
CA LEU A 431 20.60 16.28 -0.52
C LEU A 431 21.30 16.51 -1.87
N VAL A 432 20.62 16.26 -2.99
CA VAL A 432 21.13 16.62 -4.34
C VAL A 432 21.33 18.12 -4.44
N ALA A 433 20.32 18.93 -4.08
CA ALA A 433 20.42 20.38 -4.09
C ALA A 433 21.56 20.89 -3.19
N ARG A 434 21.75 20.27 -2.02
CA ARG A 434 22.89 20.61 -1.15
C ARG A 434 24.23 20.24 -1.78
N ALA A 435 24.36 19.05 -2.37
CA ALA A 435 25.58 18.64 -3.06
C ALA A 435 25.90 19.56 -4.25
N ASP A 436 24.88 19.98 -5.01
CA ASP A 436 25.03 20.94 -6.10
C ASP A 436 25.46 22.33 -5.61
N HIS A 437 24.92 22.78 -4.48
CA HIS A 437 25.36 24.02 -3.85
C HIS A 437 26.84 23.95 -3.43
N GLU A 438 27.25 22.89 -2.71
CA GLU A 438 28.66 22.73 -2.31
C GLU A 438 29.60 22.63 -3.52
N ARG A 439 29.15 21.99 -4.61
CA ARG A 439 29.90 21.95 -5.87
C ARG A 439 30.08 23.33 -6.49
N GLY A 440 29.04 24.17 -6.49
CA GLY A 440 29.14 25.57 -6.95
C GLY A 440 30.13 26.39 -6.12
N VAL A 441 30.10 26.25 -4.79
CA VAL A 441 31.07 26.93 -3.90
C VAL A 441 32.51 26.46 -4.17
N LEU A 442 32.72 25.18 -4.48
CA LEU A 442 34.04 24.66 -4.87
C LEU A 442 34.49 25.17 -6.25
N GLU A 443 33.57 25.39 -7.18
CA GLU A 443 33.86 26.03 -8.47
C GLU A 443 34.32 27.47 -8.29
N GLU A 444 33.63 28.25 -7.47
CA GLU A 444 34.03 29.62 -7.10
C GLU A 444 35.42 29.63 -6.43
N LEU A 445 35.65 28.71 -5.48
CA LEU A 445 36.94 28.58 -4.80
C LEU A 445 38.10 28.27 -5.75
N LEU A 446 37.86 27.48 -6.80
CA LEU A 446 38.86 27.17 -7.83
C LEU A 446 39.20 28.42 -8.67
N VAL A 447 38.20 29.23 -9.01
CA VAL A 447 38.38 30.47 -9.78
C VAL A 447 39.14 31.51 -8.96
N ASP A 448 38.71 31.76 -7.73
CA ASP A 448 39.30 32.78 -6.87
C ASP A 448 40.69 32.39 -6.35
N SER A 449 41.01 31.09 -6.37
CA SER A 449 42.26 30.54 -5.81
C SER A 449 42.50 30.93 -4.34
N THR A 450 41.41 31.11 -3.58
CA THR A 450 41.46 31.55 -2.18
C THR A 450 42.05 30.45 -1.30
N GLY A 451 43.01 30.84 -0.45
CA GLY A 451 43.62 29.95 0.54
C GLY A 451 42.77 29.80 1.81
N LEU A 452 42.81 28.61 2.41
CA LEU A 452 42.17 28.26 3.67
C LEU A 452 43.20 27.65 4.62
N ALA A 453 43.20 28.06 5.88
CA ALA A 453 44.00 27.38 6.90
C ALA A 453 43.56 25.91 7.05
N GLY A 454 44.51 25.00 7.32
CA GLY A 454 44.28 23.57 7.50
C GLY A 454 43.13 23.22 8.44
N ALA A 455 43.03 23.88 9.59
CA ALA A 455 41.93 23.68 10.55
C ALA A 455 40.54 24.02 9.95
N ARG A 456 40.48 25.10 9.15
CA ARG A 456 39.24 25.53 8.47
C ARG A 456 38.90 24.60 7.32
N PHE A 457 39.89 24.14 6.57
CA PHE A 457 39.69 23.13 5.53
C PHE A 457 39.12 21.83 6.10
N ARG A 458 39.70 21.33 7.20
CA ARG A 458 39.24 20.12 7.87
C ARG A 458 37.76 20.22 8.29
N SER A 459 37.44 21.24 9.07
CA SER A 459 36.10 21.44 9.65
C SER A 459 35.03 21.80 8.62
N ARG A 460 35.31 22.68 7.64
CA ARG A 460 34.31 23.11 6.63
C ARG A 460 34.08 22.08 5.52
N TRP A 461 35.14 21.37 5.14
CA TRP A 461 35.15 20.55 3.94
C TRP A 461 35.37 19.08 4.23
N LEU A 462 36.52 18.71 4.81
CA LEU A 462 36.96 17.31 4.86
C LEU A 462 36.04 16.44 5.74
N GLU A 463 35.65 16.94 6.91
CA GLU A 463 34.78 16.25 7.88
C GLU A 463 33.29 16.42 7.56
N HIS A 464 32.95 17.33 6.65
CA HIS A 464 31.56 17.64 6.33
C HIS A 464 30.90 16.49 5.55
N ALA A 465 29.74 16.02 6.01
CA ALA A 465 29.08 14.82 5.47
C ALA A 465 28.67 14.91 3.98
N VAL A 466 28.40 16.12 3.46
CA VAL A 466 28.12 16.34 2.01
C VAL A 466 29.38 16.69 1.21
N ALA A 467 30.11 17.71 1.65
CA ALA A 467 31.24 18.25 0.90
C ALA A 467 32.53 17.41 1.01
N GLY A 468 32.70 16.65 2.08
CA GLY A 468 33.86 15.76 2.32
C GLY A 468 34.13 14.80 1.16
N PRO A 469 33.14 14.01 0.71
CA PRO A 469 33.29 13.18 -0.48
C PRO A 469 33.72 13.96 -1.73
N LEU A 470 33.21 15.19 -1.92
CA LEU A 470 33.55 16.02 -3.08
C LEU A 470 35.00 16.47 -3.03
N VAL A 471 35.46 17.01 -1.90
CA VAL A 471 36.81 17.56 -1.78
C VAL A 471 37.91 16.51 -1.84
N ARG A 472 37.62 15.26 -1.43
CA ARG A 472 38.56 14.12 -1.56
C ARG A 472 38.80 13.70 -3.01
N ALA A 473 37.92 14.09 -3.94
CA ALA A 473 38.10 13.88 -5.38
C ALA A 473 38.72 15.08 -6.11
N LEU A 474 39.09 16.13 -5.38
CA LEU A 474 39.77 17.30 -5.91
C LEU A 474 41.23 17.30 -5.50
N ILE A 475 42.08 17.86 -6.35
CA ILE A 475 43.50 18.05 -6.12
C ILE A 475 43.67 19.37 -5.38
N TRP A 476 44.39 19.34 -4.26
CA TRP A 476 44.67 20.49 -3.42
C TRP A 476 46.16 20.77 -3.41
N GLU A 477 46.51 22.03 -3.22
CA GLU A 477 47.86 22.51 -3.04
C GLU A 477 47.96 23.17 -1.67
N ALA A 478 48.99 22.83 -0.89
CA ALA A 478 49.25 23.36 0.43
C ALA A 478 50.65 23.99 0.48
N ASP A 479 50.75 25.21 0.99
CA ASP A 479 52.03 25.82 1.32
C ASP A 479 52.44 25.39 2.74
N THR A 480 53.45 24.52 2.83
CA THR A 480 53.99 24.01 4.11
C THR A 480 55.40 24.56 4.35
N THR A 481 55.95 24.30 5.55
CA THR A 481 57.34 24.67 5.88
C THR A 481 58.38 24.01 4.98
N ASP A 482 58.05 22.83 4.43
CA ASP A 482 58.93 22.03 3.56
C ASP A 482 58.69 22.31 2.07
N GLY A 483 57.96 23.38 1.77
CA GLY A 483 57.58 23.79 0.42
C GLY A 483 56.16 23.36 0.04
N THR A 484 55.79 23.68 -1.20
CA THR A 484 54.44 23.45 -1.69
C THR A 484 54.18 21.96 -1.95
N ARG A 485 53.09 21.43 -1.38
CA ARG A 485 52.66 20.04 -1.53
C ARG A 485 51.35 19.99 -2.31
N THR A 486 51.28 19.14 -3.34
CA THR A 486 50.06 18.95 -4.14
C THR A 486 49.57 17.52 -3.99
N GLY A 487 48.29 17.32 -3.69
CA GLY A 487 47.75 15.98 -3.51
C GLY A 487 46.22 15.88 -3.41
N LEU A 488 45.73 14.64 -3.40
CA LEU A 488 44.35 14.33 -3.03
C LEU A 488 44.22 14.23 -1.50
N PRO A 489 43.22 14.87 -0.88
CA PRO A 489 43.00 14.76 0.55
C PRO A 489 42.64 13.33 0.96
N VAL A 490 43.38 12.79 1.93
CA VAL A 490 43.07 11.52 2.60
C VAL A 490 42.98 11.75 4.11
N GLY A 491 42.15 10.96 4.79
CA GLY A 491 42.05 11.04 6.25
C GLY A 491 43.30 10.44 6.89
N GLY A 492 43.98 11.22 7.73
CA GLY A 492 45.08 10.73 8.56
C GLY A 492 44.60 10.08 9.87
N PRO A 493 45.50 9.38 10.57
CA PRO A 493 45.26 9.03 11.97
C PRO A 493 44.94 10.29 12.79
N ASP A 494 44.08 10.16 13.79
CA ASP A 494 43.66 11.24 14.70
C ASP A 494 42.99 12.45 14.01
N GLY A 495 42.43 12.28 12.80
CA GLY A 495 41.71 13.33 12.08
C GLY A 495 42.61 14.36 11.39
N ARG A 496 43.92 14.11 11.28
CA ARG A 496 44.86 15.00 10.57
C ARG A 496 44.55 15.06 9.07
N VAL A 497 44.86 16.20 8.45
CA VAL A 497 44.75 16.40 7.00
C VAL A 497 46.02 15.88 6.35
N LEU A 498 45.90 14.91 5.44
CA LEU A 498 47.00 14.42 4.62
C LEU A 498 46.72 14.68 3.15
N LEU A 499 47.74 15.10 2.39
CA LEU A 499 47.69 15.15 0.93
C LEU A 499 48.49 13.99 0.35
N ARG A 500 47.83 13.14 -0.44
CA ARG A 500 48.48 12.06 -1.19
C ARG A 500 48.87 12.53 -2.58
N ASP A 501 50.16 12.53 -2.89
CA ASP A 501 50.68 13.00 -4.17
C ASP A 501 50.58 11.94 -5.30
N THR A 502 51.16 12.25 -6.45
CA THR A 502 51.16 11.38 -7.63
C THR A 502 51.97 10.08 -7.46
N HIS A 503 52.90 10.06 -6.50
CA HIS A 503 53.74 8.91 -6.13
C HIS A 503 53.13 8.08 -4.99
N ARG A 504 51.95 8.48 -4.49
CA ARG A 504 51.25 7.90 -3.34
C ARG A 504 51.92 8.19 -2.00
N GLU A 505 52.85 9.14 -1.95
CA GLU A 505 53.39 9.61 -0.68
C GLU A 505 52.36 10.54 -0.03
N THR A 506 52.23 10.43 1.29
CA THR A 506 51.31 11.25 2.07
C THR A 506 52.07 12.32 2.84
N HIS A 507 51.64 13.57 2.67
CA HIS A 507 52.22 14.74 3.32
C HIS A 507 51.24 15.26 4.36
N GLU A 508 51.68 15.38 5.61
CA GLU A 508 50.87 15.96 6.68
C GLU A 508 50.75 17.47 6.49
N ILE A 509 49.54 17.99 6.65
CA ILE A 509 49.24 19.42 6.54
C ILE A 509 48.88 19.94 7.93
N ALA A 510 49.63 20.93 8.40
CA ALA A 510 49.41 21.55 9.69
C ALA A 510 48.13 22.41 9.67
N ASP A 511 47.54 22.61 10.84
CA ASP A 511 46.31 23.39 11.00
C ASP A 511 46.46 24.86 10.55
N THR A 512 47.70 25.36 10.51
CA THR A 512 48.08 26.71 10.06
C THR A 512 48.50 26.78 8.59
N ASP A 513 48.78 25.66 7.93
CA ASP A 513 49.19 25.64 6.53
C ASP A 513 48.04 26.14 5.65
N THR A 514 48.39 26.83 4.56
CA THR A 514 47.39 27.39 3.64
C THR A 514 47.13 26.41 2.52
N LEU A 515 45.92 25.85 2.46
CA LEU A 515 45.43 25.03 1.36
C LEU A 515 44.62 25.84 0.35
N ARG A 516 44.80 25.56 -0.93
CA ARG A 516 43.97 26.06 -2.03
C ARG A 516 43.67 24.93 -3.01
N LEU A 517 42.61 25.09 -3.80
CA LEU A 517 42.37 24.17 -4.89
C LEU A 517 43.49 24.30 -5.93
N TRP A 518 44.06 23.17 -6.34
CA TRP A 518 45.10 23.16 -7.36
C TRP A 518 44.52 23.67 -8.69
N ASN A 519 45.17 24.67 -9.27
CA ASN A 519 44.75 25.31 -10.50
C ASN A 519 45.65 24.86 -11.66
N PRO A 520 45.12 24.14 -12.67
CA PRO A 520 45.92 23.62 -13.77
C PRO A 520 46.61 24.72 -14.58
N ALA A 521 46.12 25.96 -14.55
CA ALA A 521 46.74 27.08 -15.28
C ALA A 521 48.12 27.45 -14.72
N ARG A 522 48.45 27.01 -13.50
CA ARG A 522 49.75 27.25 -12.85
C ARG A 522 50.70 26.05 -12.95
N ALA A 523 50.24 24.94 -13.52
CA ALA A 523 50.99 23.70 -13.58
C ALA A 523 51.61 23.48 -14.96
N ASP A 524 52.73 22.78 -15.00
CA ASP A 524 53.31 22.35 -16.26
C ASP A 524 52.57 21.13 -16.85
N GLN A 525 52.88 20.82 -18.11
CA GLN A 525 52.24 19.72 -18.82
C GLN A 525 52.54 18.34 -18.20
N ALA A 526 53.70 18.17 -17.56
CA ALA A 526 54.09 16.92 -16.92
C ALA A 526 53.25 16.68 -15.66
N GLN A 527 53.05 17.70 -14.84
CA GLN A 527 52.17 17.68 -13.67
C GLN A 527 50.72 17.41 -14.06
N ILE A 528 50.19 18.09 -15.09
CA ILE A 528 48.84 17.85 -15.61
C ILE A 528 48.71 16.39 -16.08
N SER A 529 49.70 15.87 -16.79
CA SER A 529 49.69 14.48 -17.27
C SER A 529 49.75 13.48 -16.11
N ALA A 530 50.60 13.71 -15.11
CA ALA A 530 50.74 12.85 -13.95
C ALA A 530 49.42 12.75 -13.17
N TRP A 531 48.77 13.89 -12.92
CA TRP A 531 47.46 13.92 -12.26
C TRP A 531 46.37 13.23 -13.08
N ARG A 532 46.34 13.42 -14.39
CA ARG A 532 45.40 12.72 -15.27
C ARG A 532 45.55 11.20 -15.12
N THR A 533 46.78 10.69 -15.22
CA THR A 533 47.06 9.26 -15.06
C THR A 533 46.66 8.74 -13.68
N VAL A 534 46.88 9.52 -12.61
CA VAL A 534 46.47 9.15 -11.25
C VAL A 534 44.96 9.06 -11.12
N LEU A 535 44.21 10.07 -11.59
CA LEU A 535 42.74 10.08 -11.52
C LEU A 535 42.12 8.96 -12.36
N GLU A 536 42.65 8.70 -13.56
CA GLU A 536 42.20 7.61 -14.43
C GLU A 536 42.45 6.24 -13.79
N ARG A 537 43.68 6.02 -13.28
CA ARG A 537 44.07 4.78 -12.60
C ARG A 537 43.20 4.51 -11.37
N GLU A 538 42.82 5.56 -10.64
CA GLU A 538 42.01 5.47 -9.43
C GLU A 538 40.50 5.55 -9.70
N GLY A 539 40.10 5.73 -10.97
CA GLY A 539 38.70 5.86 -11.37
C GLY A 539 38.01 7.09 -10.75
N VAL A 540 38.78 8.10 -10.33
CA VAL A 540 38.27 9.28 -9.65
C VAL A 540 37.65 10.22 -10.68
N ARG A 541 36.34 10.41 -10.57
CA ARG A 541 35.61 11.43 -11.32
C ARG A 541 35.50 12.68 -10.46
N GLN A 542 36.01 13.79 -10.96
CA GLN A 542 36.02 15.04 -10.21
C GLN A 542 34.65 15.71 -10.23
N PRO A 543 34.19 16.27 -9.09
CA PRO A 543 32.95 17.04 -9.02
C PRO A 543 33.09 18.41 -9.68
N VAL A 544 34.31 18.97 -9.69
CA VAL A 544 34.71 20.21 -10.36
C VAL A 544 35.86 19.89 -11.31
N ARG A 545 35.82 20.41 -12.54
CA ARG A 545 36.84 20.10 -13.54
C ARG A 545 38.14 20.85 -13.24
N GLN A 546 39.17 20.15 -12.79
CA GLN A 546 40.52 20.70 -12.63
C GLN A 546 41.49 20.30 -13.74
N LEU A 547 41.14 19.32 -14.57
CA LEU A 547 41.98 18.92 -15.70
C LEU A 547 41.27 19.21 -17.03
N PRO A 548 41.98 19.75 -18.04
CA PRO A 548 41.44 19.93 -19.37
C PRO A 548 41.11 18.58 -19.99
N VAL A 549 39.94 18.50 -20.65
CA VAL A 549 39.54 17.35 -21.46
C VAL A 549 40.56 17.22 -22.59
N ALA A 550 41.10 16.01 -22.80
CA ALA A 550 41.98 15.75 -23.93
C ALA A 550 41.26 16.20 -25.22
N ALA A 551 41.85 17.15 -25.95
CA ALA A 551 41.35 17.49 -27.27
C ALA A 551 41.39 16.22 -28.11
N VAL A 552 40.21 15.71 -28.48
CA VAL A 552 40.12 14.64 -29.47
C VAL A 552 40.76 15.22 -30.73
N ARG A 553 41.97 14.75 -31.06
CA ARG A 553 42.58 15.03 -32.36
C ARG A 553 41.65 14.43 -33.41
N VAL A 554 40.80 15.25 -33.99
CA VAL A 554 40.12 14.95 -35.25
C VAL A 554 41.26 14.78 -36.25
N GLY A 555 41.56 13.53 -36.58
CA GLY A 555 42.60 13.20 -37.53
C GLY A 555 42.26 13.78 -38.89
N GLU A 556 42.99 14.81 -39.29
CA GLU A 556 43.27 15.08 -40.69
C GLU A 556 43.97 13.84 -41.26
N GLY A 557 43.28 13.16 -42.17
CA GLY A 557 43.73 11.87 -42.68
C GLY A 557 42.96 11.42 -43.92
N SER A 558 43.39 11.95 -45.07
CA SER A 558 43.31 11.33 -46.39
C SER A 558 42.06 11.56 -47.24
N ALA A 559 42.13 12.64 -48.02
CA ALA A 559 41.62 12.63 -49.38
C ALA A 559 42.46 11.67 -50.24
N LYS A 560 41.84 10.64 -50.82
CA LYS A 560 42.27 10.10 -52.11
C LYS A 560 41.14 9.38 -52.86
N ALA A 561 41.00 9.80 -54.11
CA ALA A 561 40.45 9.12 -55.27
C ALA A 561 38.92 8.91 -55.35
N ARG A 562 38.30 9.87 -56.03
CA ARG A 562 37.26 9.61 -57.03
C ARG A 562 37.78 8.54 -58.02
N ASP A 563 36.99 7.50 -58.24
CA ASP A 563 36.75 6.99 -59.59
C ASP A 563 35.29 6.60 -59.71
N ALA A 564 34.73 6.91 -60.87
CA ALA A 564 33.33 6.90 -61.20
C ALA A 564 32.95 5.63 -61.96
N ALA A 565 31.64 5.37 -61.97
CA ALA A 565 30.88 4.46 -62.83
C ALA A 565 31.17 2.96 -62.62
N GLY A 566 30.19 2.08 -62.47
CA GLY A 566 28.75 2.12 -62.69
C GLY A 566 28.26 0.66 -62.77
N THR A 567 26.97 0.49 -62.99
CA THR A 567 26.24 -0.75 -63.37
C THR A 567 25.74 -1.64 -62.22
N GLU A 568 24.40 -1.54 -62.01
CA GLU A 568 23.37 -2.60 -61.91
C GLU A 568 23.80 -3.97 -61.31
N ASP A 569 23.05 -4.65 -60.44
CA ASP A 569 21.71 -5.20 -60.67
C ASP A 569 21.28 -6.08 -59.45
N ALA A 570 19.98 -6.32 -59.34
CA ALA A 570 19.28 -7.46 -58.74
C ALA A 570 19.29 -7.73 -57.21
N GLY A 571 18.16 -7.37 -56.59
CA GLY A 571 17.17 -8.40 -56.19
C GLY A 571 17.15 -8.89 -54.73
N PRO A 572 15.97 -8.94 -54.06
CA PRO A 572 15.85 -9.23 -52.63
C PRO A 572 15.57 -10.71 -52.30
N ARG A 573 15.90 -11.10 -51.05
CA ARG A 573 15.17 -12.10 -50.26
C ARG A 573 15.11 -11.67 -48.80
#